data_AF-A0A1B8VB14-F1
#
_entry.id   AF-A0A1B8VB14-F1
#
_cell.length_a   1.000
_cell.length_b   1.000
_cell.length_c   1.000
_cell.angle_alpha   90.00
_cell.angle_beta   90.00
_cell.angle_gamma   90.00
#
_symmetry.space_group_name_H-M   'P 1'
#
loop_
_entity.id
_entity.type
_entity.pdbx_description
1 polymer ?
#
loop_
_entity_poly.entity_id
_entity_poly.type
_entity_poly.pdbx_seq_one_letter_code
_entity_poly.pdbx_strand_id
1 'polypeptide(L)'
;MKTILTSVAILSCAPLASAEEKTALAEAAETMKPIIEVPAQYLEKSIMQGLADGKGPLAEGARRNLKMQAQRDREANRGVRKSMKECIKPGNVIDDDVKECTEGTREKTW
;
A
#
# COMPACT_ATOMS: atom_id res chain seq x y z
N MET A 1 -39.15 10.30 57.26
CA MET A 1 -39.45 10.66 55.86
C MET A 1 -38.41 11.62 55.34
N LYS A 2 -37.53 11.17 54.45
CA LYS A 2 -37.01 11.84 53.23
C LYS A 2 -35.70 11.17 52.83
N THR A 3 -35.84 10.22 51.92
CA THR A 3 -34.80 9.63 51.08
C THR A 3 -34.09 10.74 50.30
N ILE A 4 -32.79 10.92 50.52
CA ILE A 4 -31.95 11.78 49.69
C ILE A 4 -31.39 10.91 48.57
N LEU A 5 -32.10 10.92 47.44
CA LEU A 5 -31.63 10.41 46.15
C LEU A 5 -30.84 11.55 45.49
N THR A 6 -29.51 11.49 45.55
CA THR A 6 -28.63 12.35 44.73
C THR A 6 -28.15 11.55 43.54
N SER A 7 -28.67 11.94 42.39
CA SER A 7 -28.45 11.44 41.04
C SER A 7 -26.98 11.52 40.61
N VAL A 8 -26.44 10.39 40.15
CA VAL A 8 -25.18 10.30 39.41
C VAL A 8 -25.37 10.97 38.06
N ALA A 9 -24.79 12.15 37.86
CA ALA A 9 -24.70 12.79 36.57
C ALA A 9 -23.65 12.05 35.73
N ILE A 10 -24.13 11.18 34.84
CA ILE A 10 -23.32 10.53 33.81
C ILE A 10 -22.84 11.64 32.87
N LEU A 11 -21.54 11.97 32.97
CA LEU A 11 -20.86 12.87 32.07
C LEU A 11 -20.86 12.24 30.67
N SER A 12 -21.84 12.62 29.87
CA SER A 12 -21.98 12.26 28.46
C SER A 12 -20.80 12.83 27.68
N CYS A 13 -19.79 12.00 27.39
CA CYS A 13 -18.80 12.25 26.34
C CYS A 13 -19.51 12.27 24.98
N ALA A 14 -20.00 13.44 24.56
CA ALA A 14 -20.39 13.66 23.18
C ALA A 14 -19.11 13.80 22.34
N PRO A 15 -18.93 13.02 21.26
CA PRO A 15 -17.94 13.35 20.25
C PRO A 15 -18.50 14.53 19.44
N LEU A 16 -18.10 15.75 19.80
CA LEU A 16 -18.30 16.92 18.93
C LEU A 16 -17.31 16.78 17.77
N ALA A 17 -17.78 16.10 16.73
CA ALA A 17 -17.17 16.16 15.41
C ALA A 17 -17.42 17.54 14.82
N SER A 18 -16.41 18.43 14.82
CA SER A 18 -16.21 19.43 13.77
C SER A 18 -14.89 20.21 13.93
N ALA A 19 -14.13 20.31 12.82
CA ALA A 19 -13.11 21.31 12.51
C ALA A 19 -11.65 21.15 13.02
N GLU A 20 -11.22 19.97 13.46
CA GLU A 20 -9.80 19.70 13.81
C GLU A 20 -9.21 18.45 13.12
N GLU A 21 -9.60 18.17 11.88
CA GLU A 21 -9.02 17.06 11.09
C GLU A 21 -7.50 17.22 10.85
N LYS A 22 -6.94 18.39 11.19
CA LYS A 22 -5.51 18.68 11.10
C LYS A 22 -4.68 18.38 12.35
N THR A 23 -5.21 17.95 13.50
CA THR A 23 -4.40 18.03 14.74
C THR A 23 -4.24 16.76 15.57
N ALA A 24 -5.04 15.70 15.44
CA ALA A 24 -4.69 14.44 16.11
C ALA A 24 -3.68 13.59 15.31
N LEU A 25 -3.96 13.38 14.02
CA LEU A 25 -3.10 12.58 13.14
C LEU A 25 -1.79 13.31 12.81
N ALA A 26 -1.84 14.63 12.59
CA ALA A 26 -0.64 15.40 12.26
C ALA A 26 0.29 15.54 13.47
N GLU A 27 -0.25 15.75 14.68
CA GLU A 27 0.56 15.80 15.90
C GLU A 27 1.16 14.42 16.24
N ALA A 28 0.39 13.35 16.06
CA ALA A 28 0.92 11.99 16.13
C ALA A 28 2.02 11.74 15.08
N ALA A 29 1.87 12.26 13.85
CA ALA A 29 2.90 12.15 12.82
C ALA A 29 4.16 12.97 13.15
N GLU A 30 4.03 14.21 13.64
CA GLU A 30 5.15 15.06 14.07
C GLU A 30 5.94 14.45 15.24
N THR A 31 5.25 13.84 16.21
CA THR A 31 5.89 13.15 17.34
C THR A 31 6.58 11.86 16.92
N MET A 32 6.10 11.20 15.86
CA MET A 32 6.72 9.99 15.30
C MET A 32 7.84 10.28 14.27
N LYS A 33 7.94 11.51 13.74
CA LYS A 33 8.98 11.91 12.76
C LYS A 33 10.42 11.52 13.15
N PRO A 34 10.91 11.81 14.38
CA PRO A 34 12.30 11.47 14.74
C PRO A 34 12.53 9.97 14.99
N ILE A 35 11.45 9.18 15.07
CA ILE A 35 11.50 7.75 15.42
C ILE A 35 11.43 6.86 14.16
N ILE A 36 10.95 7.41 13.03
CA ILE A 36 10.68 6.63 11.83
C ILE A 36 11.55 7.14 10.68
N GLU A 37 12.79 6.69 10.61
CA GLU A 37 13.65 6.79 9.41
C GLU A 37 13.26 5.76 8.35
N VAL A 38 11.95 5.56 8.15
CA VAL A 38 11.46 4.59 7.17
C VAL A 38 11.00 5.37 5.94
N PRO A 39 11.48 5.02 4.73
CA PRO A 39 11.02 5.65 3.51
C PRO A 39 9.49 5.65 3.45
N ALA A 40 8.88 6.80 3.16
CA ALA A 40 7.42 6.95 3.12
C ALA A 40 6.74 5.89 2.22
N GLN A 41 7.40 5.49 1.14
CA GLN A 41 6.97 4.43 0.23
C GLN A 41 6.86 3.06 0.90
N TYR A 42 7.78 2.72 1.80
CA TYR A 42 7.75 1.47 2.54
C TYR A 42 6.62 1.44 3.56
N LEU A 43 6.40 2.56 4.26
CA LEU A 43 5.31 2.70 5.21
C LEU A 43 3.95 2.58 4.50
N GLU A 44 3.76 3.30 3.39
CA GLU A 44 2.56 3.23 2.57
C GLU A 44 2.28 1.79 2.10
N LYS A 45 3.31 1.12 1.55
CA LYS A 45 3.19 -0.26 1.09
C LYS A 45 2.80 -1.21 2.23
N SER A 46 3.39 -1.06 3.41
CA SER A 46 3.09 -1.89 4.58
C SER A 46 1.65 -1.70 5.05
N ILE A 47 1.16 -0.45 5.09
CA ILE A 47 -0.24 -0.14 5.42
C ILE A 47 -1.18 -0.79 4.39
N MET A 48 -0.88 -0.67 3.10
CA MET A 48 -1.69 -1.28 2.04
C MET A 48 -1.69 -2.81 2.10
N GLN A 49 -0.57 -3.44 2.47
CA GLN A 49 -0.51 -4.89 2.69
C GLN A 49 -1.43 -5.31 3.84
N GLY A 50 -1.37 -4.62 4.99
CA GLY A 50 -2.27 -4.91 6.10
C GLY A 50 -3.76 -4.71 5.74
N LEU A 51 -4.08 -3.69 4.95
CA LEU A 51 -5.44 -3.45 4.45
C LEU A 51 -5.91 -4.55 3.48
N ALA A 52 -5.01 -5.09 2.66
CA ALA A 52 -5.32 -6.09 1.64
C ALA A 52 -5.74 -7.45 2.22
N ASP A 53 -5.31 -7.76 3.46
CA ASP A 53 -5.69 -8.97 4.19
C ASP A 53 -7.14 -8.95 4.69
N GLY A 54 -7.77 -7.77 4.68
CA GLY A 54 -9.17 -7.58 5.04
C GLY A 54 -10.17 -8.09 3.98
N LYS A 55 -11.44 -7.73 4.18
CA LYS A 55 -12.55 -8.02 3.26
C LYS A 55 -13.27 -6.73 2.84
N GLY A 56 -13.99 -6.79 1.73
CA GLY A 56 -14.81 -5.69 1.23
C GLY A 56 -14.03 -4.66 0.39
N PRO A 57 -14.69 -3.53 0.04
CA PRO A 57 -14.19 -2.59 -0.97
C PRO A 57 -12.83 -1.97 -0.64
N LEU A 58 -12.54 -1.77 0.66
CA LEU A 58 -11.26 -1.22 1.11
C LEU A 58 -10.11 -2.19 0.85
N ALA A 59 -10.28 -3.47 1.19
CA ALA A 59 -9.29 -4.51 0.94
C ALA A 59 -9.08 -4.73 -0.57
N GLU A 60 -10.15 -4.69 -1.37
CA GLU A 60 -10.04 -4.72 -2.83
C GLU A 60 -9.27 -3.52 -3.39
N GLY A 61 -9.55 -2.32 -2.86
CA GLY A 61 -8.83 -1.10 -3.20
C GLY A 61 -7.33 -1.22 -2.90
N ALA A 62 -6.98 -1.73 -1.72
CA ALA A 62 -5.59 -1.97 -1.32
C ALA A 62 -4.89 -2.98 -2.25
N ARG A 63 -5.53 -4.11 -2.60
CA ARG A 63 -4.99 -5.09 -3.57
C ARG A 63 -4.76 -4.46 -4.95
N ARG A 64 -5.71 -3.65 -5.43
CA ARG A 64 -5.56 -2.91 -6.70
C ARG A 64 -4.39 -1.94 -6.64
N ASN A 65 -4.25 -1.19 -5.56
CA ASN A 65 -3.14 -0.25 -5.36
C ASN A 65 -1.79 -1.00 -5.40
N LEU A 66 -1.64 -2.07 -4.59
CA LEU A 66 -0.43 -2.87 -4.55
C LEU A 66 -0.06 -3.47 -5.91
N LYS A 67 -1.06 -3.94 -6.67
CA LYS A 67 -0.84 -4.44 -8.04
C LYS A 67 -0.30 -3.34 -8.97
N MET A 68 -0.88 -2.14 -8.91
CA MET A 68 -0.42 -1.00 -9.71
C MET A 68 0.98 -0.54 -9.28
N GLN A 69 1.28 -0.55 -7.98
CA GLN A 69 2.62 -0.25 -7.47
C GLN A 69 3.64 -1.27 -8.00
N ALA A 70 3.35 -2.56 -7.89
CA ALA A 70 4.22 -3.61 -8.41
C ALA A 70 4.46 -3.52 -9.93
N GLN A 71 3.44 -3.11 -10.69
CA GLN A 71 3.61 -2.86 -12.12
C GLN A 71 4.54 -1.66 -12.39
N ARG A 72 4.33 -0.54 -11.69
CA ARG A 72 5.20 0.64 -11.79
C ARG A 72 6.64 0.32 -11.42
N ASP A 73 6.84 -0.48 -10.37
CA ASP A 73 8.17 -0.92 -9.96
C ASP A 73 8.85 -1.75 -11.05
N ARG A 74 8.11 -2.67 -11.69
CA ARG A 74 8.62 -3.46 -12.83
C ARG A 74 8.96 -2.61 -14.04
N GLU A 75 8.15 -1.60 -14.34
CA GLU A 75 8.39 -0.67 -15.45
C GLU A 75 9.58 0.25 -15.17
N ALA A 76 9.71 0.76 -13.94
CA ALA A 76 10.80 1.61 -13.51
C ALA A 76 12.14 0.85 -13.45
N ASN A 77 12.12 -0.43 -13.07
CA ASN A 77 13.29 -1.30 -13.04
C ASN A 77 13.45 -2.14 -14.33
N ARG A 78 12.71 -1.80 -15.40
CA ARG A 78 12.80 -2.53 -16.65
C ARG A 78 14.17 -2.30 -17.29
N GLY A 79 14.82 -3.38 -17.68
CA GLY A 79 16.06 -3.33 -18.44
C GLY A 79 15.85 -2.78 -19.85
N VAL A 80 16.97 -2.69 -20.59
CA VAL A 80 16.93 -2.33 -22.01
C VAL A 80 16.11 -3.36 -22.77
N ARG A 81 15.21 -2.88 -23.65
CA ARG A 81 14.46 -3.77 -24.55
C ARG A 81 15.44 -4.52 -25.45
N LYS A 82 15.23 -5.83 -25.57
CA LYS A 82 16.06 -6.72 -26.38
C LYS A 82 15.34 -7.08 -27.67
N SER A 83 16.11 -7.42 -28.69
CA SER A 83 15.53 -7.87 -29.94
C SER A 83 14.93 -9.28 -29.79
N MET A 84 13.93 -9.63 -30.60
CA MET A 84 13.37 -10.99 -30.62
C MET A 84 14.46 -12.04 -30.88
N LYS A 85 15.45 -11.70 -31.71
CA LYS A 85 16.59 -12.58 -32.01
C LYS A 85 17.47 -12.86 -30.80
N GLU A 86 17.63 -11.90 -29.88
CA GLU A 86 18.37 -12.10 -28.64
C GLU A 86 17.62 -13.02 -27.67
N CYS A 87 16.29 -12.90 -27.63
CA CYS A 87 15.44 -13.61 -26.68
C CYS A 87 14.85 -14.92 -27.18
N ILE A 88 14.89 -15.25 -28.47
CA ILE A 88 14.24 -16.47 -28.96
C ILE A 88 14.84 -17.74 -28.31
N LYS A 89 13.97 -18.68 -27.92
CA LYS A 89 14.37 -19.99 -27.37
C LYS A 89 14.85 -20.93 -28.47
N PRO A 90 15.71 -21.92 -28.16
CA PRO A 90 16.04 -22.99 -29.09
C PRO A 90 14.77 -23.65 -29.66
N GLY A 91 14.79 -24.03 -30.93
CA GLY A 91 13.61 -24.58 -31.61
C GLY A 91 12.54 -23.53 -31.98
N ASN A 92 12.88 -22.24 -31.92
CA ASN A 92 11.98 -21.12 -32.26
C ASN A 92 10.71 -21.04 -31.41
N VAL A 93 10.78 -21.48 -30.15
CA VAL A 93 9.66 -21.37 -29.21
C VAL A 93 9.49 -19.91 -28.81
N ILE A 94 8.28 -19.38 -28.94
CA ILE A 94 7.88 -18.04 -28.51
C ILE A 94 6.78 -18.22 -27.46
N ASP A 95 7.09 -17.85 -26.22
CA ASP A 95 6.18 -17.86 -25.09
C ASP A 95 6.32 -16.56 -24.28
N ASP A 96 5.64 -16.49 -23.14
CA ASP A 96 5.64 -15.32 -22.29
C ASP A 96 7.05 -14.96 -21.79
N ASP A 97 7.95 -15.93 -21.61
CA ASP A 97 9.33 -15.65 -21.21
C ASP A 97 10.08 -14.87 -22.30
N VAL A 98 9.89 -15.22 -23.58
CA VAL A 98 10.47 -14.51 -24.71
C VAL A 98 9.93 -13.08 -24.79
N LYS A 99 8.63 -12.91 -24.55
CA LYS A 99 8.00 -11.59 -24.47
C LYS A 99 8.60 -10.76 -23.32
N GLU A 100 8.69 -11.31 -22.12
CA GLU A 100 9.29 -10.64 -20.96
C GLU A 100 10.76 -10.27 -21.21
N CYS A 101 11.53 -11.14 -21.87
CA CYS A 101 12.92 -10.84 -22.24
C CYS A 101 13.03 -9.69 -23.26
N THR A 102 12.18 -9.67 -24.29
CA THR A 102 12.20 -8.59 -25.30
C THR A 102 11.73 -7.26 -24.70
N GLU A 103 10.77 -7.31 -23.79
CA GLU A 103 10.34 -6.16 -23.02
C GLU A 103 11.42 -5.69 -22.04
N GLY A 104 12.43 -6.50 -21.72
CA GLY A 104 13.48 -6.18 -20.75
C GLY A 104 13.02 -6.34 -19.31
N THR A 105 11.90 -7.02 -19.06
CA THR A 105 11.40 -7.36 -17.72
C THR A 105 12.00 -8.65 -17.18
N ARG A 106 12.71 -9.42 -18.02
CA ARG A 106 13.34 -10.70 -17.63
C ARG A 106 14.71 -10.88 -18.27
N GLU A 107 15.62 -11.51 -17.53
CA GLU A 107 16.90 -11.96 -18.06
C GLU A 107 16.77 -13.30 -18.79
N LYS A 108 17.54 -13.44 -19.88
CA LYS A 108 17.59 -14.67 -20.66
C LYS A 108 18.32 -15.75 -19.87
N THR A 109 17.64 -16.89 -19.66
CA THR A 109 18.14 -18.02 -18.88
C THR A 109 18.07 -19.35 -19.65
N TRP A 110 17.86 -19.29 -20.97
CA TRP A 110 17.70 -20.43 -21.88
C TRP A 110 18.64 -20.34 -23.08
#